data_AF-A0A9W6JDR3-F1
#
_entry.id   AF-A0A9W6JDR3-F1
#
_cell.length_a   1.000
_cell.length_b   1.000
_cell.length_c   1.000
_cell.angle_alpha   90.00
_cell.angle_beta   90.00
_cell.angle_gamma   90.00
#
_symmetry.space_group_name_H-M   'P 1'
#
loop_
_entity.id
_entity.type
_entity.pdbx_description
1 polymer ?
#
loop_
_entity_poly.entity_id
_entity_poly.type
_entity_poly.pdbx_seq_one_letter_code
_entity_poly.pdbx_strand_id
1 'polypeptide(L)'
;MLIAAPRRALRVALLPALLAGAMGLAAPAAALEQQAPAAEQPAADGAAVAELEPKQIPLTPTLVEAFLAAWPEFETLREKLAAEEPDAKAQDANPKDQPESDEAEVGEAEDPVGALAAYLDKPEAKAQIDAVLKKHNFAAYADWANTAQSVLLAFGASDPEGGETDLGAEKRKVQSEIENDAALSDDEKQAALKDLDEQFAALESFQPIPGNVDVVKPYIEKIKALFGEDEQTPN
;
A
#
# COMPACT_ATOMS: atom_id res chain seq x y z
N MET A 1 -32.68 27.57 25.08
CA MET A 1 -32.50 28.01 23.67
C MET A 1 -31.99 26.80 22.89
N LEU A 2 -32.81 26.27 22.00
CA LEU A 2 -32.45 25.20 21.05
C LEU A 2 -31.62 25.80 19.93
N ILE A 3 -30.52 25.15 19.54
CA ILE A 3 -29.89 25.36 18.22
C ILE A 3 -29.74 23.99 17.58
N ALA A 4 -30.63 23.72 16.63
CA ALA A 4 -30.59 22.57 15.75
C ALA A 4 -29.66 22.89 14.56
N ALA A 5 -28.76 21.97 14.22
CA ALA A 5 -27.97 22.03 13.00
C ALA A 5 -28.56 21.06 11.94
N PRO A 6 -28.64 21.45 10.65
CA PRO A 6 -29.26 20.63 9.63
C PRO A 6 -28.31 19.57 9.05
N ARG A 7 -28.84 18.36 8.87
CA ARG A 7 -28.22 17.25 8.14
C ARG A 7 -28.11 17.62 6.65
N ARG A 8 -26.89 17.58 6.09
CA ARG A 8 -26.67 17.69 4.63
C ARG A 8 -26.96 16.33 3.98
N ALA A 9 -27.89 16.32 3.04
CA ALA A 9 -28.20 15.16 2.20
C ALA A 9 -27.10 14.97 1.14
N LEU A 10 -26.49 13.78 1.10
CA LEU A 10 -25.60 13.35 0.04
C LEU A 10 -26.45 13.00 -1.19
N ARG A 11 -26.23 13.69 -2.32
CA ARG A 11 -26.86 13.35 -3.61
C ARG A 11 -25.91 12.41 -4.37
N VAL A 12 -26.31 11.16 -4.48
CA VAL A 12 -25.72 10.20 -5.43
C VAL A 12 -26.13 10.61 -6.84
N ALA A 13 -25.15 10.91 -7.70
CA ALA A 13 -25.37 11.19 -9.11
C ALA A 13 -25.06 9.94 -9.94
N LEU A 14 -26.09 9.30 -10.50
CA LEU A 14 -25.97 8.30 -11.56
C LEU A 14 -25.58 8.99 -12.88
N LEU A 15 -24.54 8.49 -13.55
CA LEU A 15 -24.21 8.83 -14.94
C LEU A 15 -24.92 7.85 -15.91
N PRO A 16 -25.61 8.34 -16.95
CA PRO A 16 -26.25 7.49 -17.95
C PRO A 16 -25.29 7.12 -19.10
N ALA A 17 -25.33 5.84 -19.49
CA ALA A 17 -24.73 5.30 -20.70
C ALA A 17 -25.46 5.83 -21.96
N LEU A 18 -24.69 6.26 -22.96
CA LEU A 18 -25.19 6.67 -24.27
C LEU A 18 -24.88 5.58 -25.31
N LEU A 19 -25.93 4.89 -25.76
CA LEU A 19 -25.96 4.11 -27.00
C LEU A 19 -26.56 4.99 -28.11
N ALA A 20 -25.85 5.15 -29.21
CA ALA A 20 -26.42 5.57 -30.48
C ALA A 20 -25.66 4.90 -31.63
N GLY A 21 -26.41 4.20 -32.49
CA GLY A 21 -25.88 3.45 -33.62
C GLY A 21 -26.19 4.05 -34.98
N ALA A 22 -25.94 3.21 -35.98
CA ALA A 22 -26.42 3.18 -37.37
C ALA A 22 -25.59 3.87 -38.49
N MET A 23 -25.00 2.97 -39.31
CA MET A 23 -25.05 2.85 -40.78
C MET A 23 -24.57 3.99 -41.71
N GLY A 24 -23.62 3.62 -42.58
CA GLY A 24 -23.38 4.28 -43.87
C GLY A 24 -22.47 3.45 -44.79
N LEU A 25 -23.05 2.87 -45.85
CA LEU A 25 -22.38 2.16 -46.95
C LEU A 25 -21.64 3.13 -47.88
N ALA A 26 -20.41 2.81 -48.28
CA ALA A 26 -19.89 2.96 -49.66
C ALA A 26 -18.41 2.53 -49.76
N ALA A 27 -18.12 1.59 -50.66
CA ALA A 27 -16.80 1.39 -51.25
C ALA A 27 -16.77 2.08 -52.63
N PRO A 28 -15.59 2.48 -53.16
CA PRO A 28 -14.87 1.52 -54.00
C PRO A 28 -13.33 1.54 -53.90
N ALA A 29 -12.79 0.35 -54.17
CA ALA A 29 -11.55 -0.02 -54.87
C ALA A 29 -10.36 0.95 -55.02
N ALA A 30 -9.18 0.36 -54.80
CA ALA A 30 -7.85 0.65 -55.34
C ALA A 30 -6.90 1.51 -54.50
N ALA A 31 -6.22 0.86 -53.54
CA ALA A 31 -4.78 1.02 -53.30
C ALA A 31 -4.28 -0.20 -52.52
N LEU A 32 -3.59 -1.10 -53.23
CA LEU A 32 -2.77 -2.16 -52.62
C LEU A 32 -1.49 -1.49 -52.12
N GLU A 33 -1.50 -0.97 -50.89
CA GLU A 33 -0.27 -0.76 -50.13
C GLU A 33 0.03 -2.04 -49.34
N GLN A 34 1.18 -2.64 -49.62
CA GLN A 34 1.73 -3.76 -48.88
C GLN A 34 1.97 -3.35 -47.43
N GLN A 35 1.04 -3.65 -46.54
CA GLN A 35 1.34 -3.77 -45.11
C GLN A 35 2.17 -5.04 -44.91
N ALA A 36 3.47 -4.85 -44.69
CA ALA A 36 4.32 -5.83 -44.06
C ALA A 36 3.70 -6.27 -42.71
N PRO A 37 3.91 -7.52 -42.26
CA PRO A 37 3.39 -7.94 -40.96
C PRO A 37 4.07 -7.10 -39.87
N ALA A 38 3.28 -6.23 -39.24
CA ALA A 38 3.63 -5.65 -37.97
C ALA A 38 3.85 -6.82 -37.01
N ALA A 39 5.11 -7.03 -36.62
CA ALA A 39 5.44 -7.90 -35.52
C ALA A 39 4.62 -7.44 -34.31
N GLU A 40 3.83 -8.35 -33.74
CA GLU A 40 3.33 -8.22 -32.38
C GLU A 40 4.52 -7.93 -31.47
N GLN A 41 4.66 -6.66 -31.09
CA GLN A 41 5.40 -6.31 -29.89
C GLN A 41 4.59 -6.89 -28.73
N PRO A 42 5.17 -7.78 -27.90
CA PRO A 42 4.50 -8.18 -26.69
C PRO A 42 4.32 -6.92 -25.83
N ALA A 43 3.07 -6.63 -25.49
CA ALA A 43 2.73 -5.72 -24.41
C ALA A 43 3.28 -6.32 -23.11
N ALA A 44 4.53 -6.01 -22.82
CA ALA A 44 5.16 -6.23 -21.54
C ALA A 44 5.37 -4.85 -20.92
N ASP A 45 4.34 -4.32 -20.27
CA ASP A 45 4.50 -3.37 -19.18
C ASP A 45 3.14 -3.16 -18.50
N GLY A 46 3.08 -3.57 -17.24
CA GLY A 46 1.86 -3.53 -16.42
C GLY A 46 1.74 -4.72 -15.47
N ALA A 47 2.35 -5.87 -15.80
CA ALA A 47 2.34 -7.05 -14.95
C ALA A 47 3.48 -7.09 -13.91
N ALA A 48 4.57 -6.34 -14.14
CA ALA A 48 5.77 -6.42 -13.28
C ALA A 48 5.66 -5.60 -11.97
N VAL A 49 4.75 -4.62 -11.90
CA VAL A 49 4.62 -3.74 -10.73
C VAL A 49 3.65 -4.31 -9.69
N ALA A 50 2.60 -5.01 -10.14
CA ALA A 50 1.61 -5.65 -9.25
C ALA A 50 2.17 -6.84 -8.44
N GLU A 51 3.32 -7.39 -8.83
CA GLU A 51 3.98 -8.48 -8.09
C GLU A 51 4.90 -7.97 -6.97
N LEU A 52 5.09 -6.64 -6.86
CA LEU A 52 5.95 -6.00 -5.85
C LEU A 52 5.19 -5.53 -4.61
N GLU A 53 3.84 -5.63 -4.58
CA GLU A 53 3.06 -5.31 -3.38
C GLU A 53 3.39 -6.31 -2.27
N PRO A 54 3.97 -5.85 -1.13
CA PRO A 54 4.34 -6.73 -0.04
C PRO A 54 3.12 -7.44 0.55
N LYS A 55 3.23 -8.75 0.71
CA LYS A 55 2.22 -9.61 1.34
C LYS A 55 2.68 -9.99 2.72
N GLN A 56 1.71 -10.18 3.62
CA GLN A 56 2.00 -10.73 4.94
C GLN A 56 2.40 -12.21 4.86
N ILE A 57 3.38 -12.60 5.67
CA ILE A 57 3.85 -13.98 5.84
C ILE A 57 3.89 -14.36 7.33
N PRO A 58 3.77 -15.64 7.68
CA PRO A 58 4.00 -16.10 9.04
C PRO A 58 5.44 -15.80 9.45
N LEU A 59 5.60 -15.00 10.51
CA LEU A 59 6.91 -14.64 11.01
C LEU A 59 7.52 -15.79 11.82
N THR A 60 8.84 -15.88 11.75
CA THR A 60 9.66 -16.69 12.64
C THR A 60 10.70 -15.79 13.31
N PRO A 61 11.23 -16.17 14.48
CA PRO A 61 12.32 -15.41 15.12
C PRO A 61 13.48 -15.11 14.18
N THR A 62 13.87 -16.10 13.35
CA THR A 62 14.94 -15.96 12.36
C THR A 62 14.63 -14.92 11.28
N LEU A 63 13.38 -14.83 10.82
CA LEU A 63 12.98 -13.82 9.84
C LEU A 63 13.04 -12.41 10.44
N VAL A 64 12.61 -12.23 11.69
CA VAL A 64 12.70 -10.94 12.39
C VAL A 64 14.16 -10.53 12.59
N GLU A 65 15.01 -11.48 12.97
CA GLU A 65 16.46 -11.23 13.13
C GLU A 65 17.14 -10.87 11.80
N ALA A 66 16.80 -11.58 10.71
CA ALA A 66 17.32 -11.29 9.38
C ALA A 66 16.87 -9.89 8.90
N PHE A 67 15.61 -9.52 9.16
CA PHE A 67 15.09 -8.18 8.88
C PHE A 67 15.89 -7.10 9.64
N LEU A 68 16.02 -7.24 10.97
CA LEU A 68 16.76 -6.30 11.81
C LEU A 68 18.22 -6.14 11.37
N ALA A 69 18.86 -7.23 10.95
CA ALA A 69 20.25 -7.22 10.50
C ALA A 69 20.42 -6.59 9.10
N ALA A 70 19.44 -6.78 8.21
CA ALA A 70 19.47 -6.24 6.85
C ALA A 70 19.16 -4.73 6.81
N TRP A 71 18.30 -4.25 7.71
CA TRP A 71 17.82 -2.86 7.73
C TRP A 71 18.92 -1.79 7.60
N PRO A 72 19.94 -1.73 8.47
CA PRO A 72 20.96 -0.66 8.40
C PRO A 72 21.80 -0.72 7.11
N GLU A 73 21.97 -1.89 6.52
CA GLU A 73 22.69 -2.04 5.24
C GLU A 73 21.84 -1.54 4.06
N PHE A 74 20.53 -1.78 4.11
CA PHE A 74 19.60 -1.21 3.13
C PHE A 74 19.48 0.30 3.25
N GLU A 75 19.46 0.85 4.47
CA GLU A 75 19.51 2.29 4.71
C GLU A 75 20.77 2.91 4.09
N THR A 76 21.94 2.35 4.41
CA THR A 76 23.22 2.81 3.84
C THR A 76 23.23 2.71 2.31
N LEU A 77 22.68 1.62 1.76
CA LEU A 77 22.61 1.42 0.31
C LEU A 77 21.66 2.44 -0.34
N ARG A 78 20.50 2.69 0.26
CA ARG A 78 19.52 3.68 -0.20
C ARG A 78 20.15 5.07 -0.25
N GLU A 79 20.82 5.49 0.81
CA GLU A 79 21.52 6.79 0.85
C GLU A 79 22.56 6.92 -0.27
N LYS A 80 23.34 5.86 -0.48
CA LYS A 80 24.34 5.81 -1.54
C LYS A 80 23.70 5.92 -2.93
N LEU A 81 22.67 5.12 -3.20
CA LEU A 81 21.97 5.12 -4.49
C LEU A 81 21.30 6.48 -4.76
N ALA A 82 20.69 7.09 -3.74
CA ALA A 82 20.10 8.42 -3.84
C ALA A 82 21.14 9.54 -4.06
N ALA A 83 22.38 9.37 -3.58
CA ALA A 83 23.47 10.32 -3.82
C ALA A 83 24.09 10.18 -5.22
N GLU A 84 24.11 8.95 -5.77
CA GLU A 84 24.58 8.68 -7.13
C GLU A 84 23.60 9.20 -8.20
N GLU A 85 22.32 9.35 -7.84
CA GLU A 85 21.27 9.82 -8.72
C GLU A 85 20.45 10.96 -8.10
N PRO A 86 21.01 12.19 -8.04
CA PRO A 86 20.32 13.33 -7.45
C PRO A 86 19.04 13.74 -8.20
N ASP A 87 18.90 13.34 -9.47
CA ASP A 87 17.70 13.56 -10.28
C ASP A 87 16.56 12.57 -9.96
N ALA A 88 16.84 11.43 -9.31
CA ALA A 88 15.80 10.52 -8.82
C ALA A 88 15.00 11.16 -7.68
N LYS A 89 15.63 12.07 -6.90
CA LYS A 89 14.93 12.94 -5.93
C LYS A 89 13.96 13.93 -6.60
N ALA A 90 14.03 14.12 -7.93
CA ALA A 90 13.21 15.08 -8.65
C ALA A 90 11.93 14.47 -9.25
N GLN A 91 11.78 13.14 -9.29
CA GLN A 91 10.49 12.53 -9.61
C GLN A 91 9.48 12.71 -8.48
N ASP A 92 9.94 12.92 -7.24
CA ASP A 92 9.10 13.26 -6.08
C ASP A 92 8.86 14.77 -5.91
N ALA A 93 9.47 15.61 -6.77
CA ALA A 93 9.43 17.07 -6.64
C ALA A 93 8.87 17.79 -7.88
N ASN A 94 8.22 17.12 -8.84
CA ASN A 94 7.54 17.79 -9.94
C ASN A 94 6.09 18.14 -9.54
N PRO A 95 5.80 19.38 -9.09
CA PRO A 95 4.49 19.75 -8.52
C PRO A 95 3.44 20.00 -9.61
N LYS A 96 3.78 19.75 -10.89
CA LYS A 96 2.94 20.11 -12.04
C LYS A 96 2.02 19.01 -12.53
N ASP A 97 2.21 17.78 -12.06
CA ASP A 97 1.37 16.63 -12.42
C ASP A 97 0.67 15.98 -11.21
N GLN A 98 0.85 16.52 -10.00
CA GLN A 98 0.04 16.13 -8.85
C GLN A 98 -1.35 16.77 -8.98
N PRO A 99 -2.45 15.99 -8.92
CA PRO A 99 -3.77 16.58 -8.75
C PRO A 99 -3.77 17.38 -7.44
N GLU A 100 -3.99 18.70 -7.53
CA GLU A 100 -4.18 19.58 -6.38
C GLU A 100 -5.38 19.08 -5.55
N SER A 101 -5.16 18.17 -4.61
CA SER A 101 -6.10 17.89 -3.52
C SER A 101 -5.59 18.60 -2.28
N ASP A 102 -6.34 19.60 -1.82
CA ASP A 102 -6.11 20.45 -0.63
C ASP A 102 -6.10 19.68 0.72
N GLU A 103 -5.85 18.38 0.73
CA GLU A 103 -5.58 17.64 1.96
C GLU A 103 -4.07 17.60 2.15
N ALA A 104 -3.61 18.38 3.12
CA ALA A 104 -2.23 18.49 3.54
C ALA A 104 -1.55 17.11 3.53
N GLU A 105 -0.56 17.01 2.65
CA GLU A 105 0.51 16.01 2.63
C GLU A 105 1.00 15.83 4.06
N VAL A 106 0.43 14.84 4.74
CA VAL A 106 1.00 14.26 5.95
C VAL A 106 2.29 13.66 5.42
N GLY A 107 3.39 14.41 5.53
CA GLY A 107 4.63 14.14 4.82
C GLY A 107 4.86 12.65 4.76
N GLU A 108 4.69 12.07 3.56
CA GLU A 108 4.85 10.65 3.35
C GLU A 108 6.30 10.37 3.72
N ALA A 109 6.52 9.95 4.97
CA ALA A 109 7.75 9.27 5.31
C ALA A 109 7.82 8.15 4.29
N GLU A 110 8.74 8.29 3.32
CA GLU A 110 8.97 7.32 2.27
C GLU A 110 8.86 5.94 2.91
N ASP A 111 7.94 5.09 2.42
CA ASP A 111 7.83 3.73 2.93
C ASP A 111 9.24 3.12 2.86
N PRO A 112 9.91 2.92 4.00
CA PRO A 112 11.30 2.50 4.01
C PRO A 112 11.45 1.10 3.41
N VAL A 113 10.36 0.32 3.35
CA VAL A 113 10.31 -0.96 2.64
C VAL A 113 10.29 -0.70 1.13
N GLY A 114 9.37 0.11 0.63
CA GLY A 114 9.19 0.42 -0.80
C GLY A 114 10.29 1.26 -1.45
N ALA A 115 11.06 2.05 -0.69
CA ALA A 115 12.04 3.00 -1.25
C ALA A 115 13.13 2.34 -2.13
N LEU A 116 13.52 1.09 -1.83
CA LEU A 116 14.49 0.35 -2.65
C LEU A 116 13.90 -0.24 -3.94
N ALA A 117 12.57 -0.39 -4.03
CA ALA A 117 11.92 -0.95 -5.20
C ALA A 117 12.18 -0.13 -6.47
N ALA A 118 12.29 1.19 -6.32
CA ALA A 118 12.59 2.15 -7.40
C ALA A 118 13.98 1.94 -8.05
N TYR A 119 14.85 1.12 -7.46
CA TYR A 119 16.17 0.83 -7.98
C TYR A 119 16.31 -0.60 -8.55
N LEU A 120 15.26 -1.42 -8.50
CA LEU A 120 15.32 -2.82 -8.92
C LEU A 120 15.42 -3.03 -10.43
N ASP A 121 15.02 -2.04 -11.23
CA ASP A 121 15.14 -2.04 -12.69
C ASP A 121 16.56 -1.70 -13.17
N LYS A 122 17.40 -1.16 -12.28
CA LYS A 122 18.80 -0.78 -12.56
C LYS A 122 19.75 -1.95 -12.26
N PRO A 123 20.50 -2.47 -13.25
CA PRO A 123 21.34 -3.66 -13.07
C PRO A 123 22.37 -3.54 -11.93
N GLU A 124 23.06 -2.40 -11.83
CA GLU A 124 24.09 -2.15 -10.83
C GLU A 124 23.51 -1.99 -9.42
N ALA A 125 22.36 -1.32 -9.28
CA ALA A 125 21.69 -1.17 -8.01
C ALA A 125 21.06 -2.50 -7.56
N LYS A 126 20.38 -3.20 -8.48
CA LYS A 126 19.86 -4.55 -8.25
C LYS A 126 20.93 -5.51 -7.77
N ALA A 127 22.13 -5.51 -8.36
CA ALA A 127 23.22 -6.37 -7.92
C ALA A 127 23.67 -6.07 -6.48
N GLN A 128 23.66 -4.79 -6.08
CA GLN A 128 23.98 -4.38 -4.70
C GLN A 128 22.86 -4.80 -3.72
N ILE A 129 21.60 -4.64 -4.12
CA ILE A 129 20.43 -5.09 -3.34
C ILE A 129 20.49 -6.62 -3.15
N ASP A 130 20.70 -7.38 -4.21
CA ASP A 130 20.80 -8.85 -4.19
C ASP A 130 21.97 -9.33 -3.30
N ALA A 131 23.06 -8.55 -3.21
CA ALA A 131 24.18 -8.87 -2.32
C ALA A 131 23.80 -8.74 -0.83
N VAL A 132 23.06 -7.68 -0.45
CA VAL A 132 22.55 -7.51 0.93
C VAL A 132 21.54 -8.62 1.25
N LEU A 133 20.59 -8.88 0.35
CA LEU A 133 19.59 -9.95 0.52
C LEU A 133 20.25 -11.29 0.79
N LYS A 134 21.21 -11.70 -0.04
CA LYS A 134 21.93 -12.97 0.11
C LYS A 134 22.70 -13.05 1.42
N LYS A 135 23.32 -11.94 1.86
CA LYS A 135 24.04 -11.88 3.14
C LYS A 135 23.13 -12.20 4.33
N HIS A 136 21.87 -11.78 4.24
CA HIS A 136 20.86 -11.96 5.29
C HIS A 136 19.87 -13.10 5.01
N ASN A 137 20.18 -13.97 4.06
CA ASN A 137 19.42 -15.18 3.71
C ASN A 137 18.02 -14.92 3.11
N PHE A 138 17.78 -13.76 2.51
CA PHE A 138 16.62 -13.54 1.65
C PHE A 138 16.94 -14.00 0.23
N ALA A 139 16.02 -14.72 -0.42
CA ALA A 139 16.25 -15.23 -1.78
C ALA A 139 16.01 -14.14 -2.84
N ALA A 140 15.05 -13.25 -2.58
CA ALA A 140 14.73 -12.10 -3.42
C ALA A 140 14.23 -10.90 -2.58
N TYR A 141 14.16 -9.73 -3.23
CA TYR A 141 13.64 -8.52 -2.61
C TYR A 141 12.21 -8.71 -2.10
N ALA A 142 11.37 -9.42 -2.85
CA ALA A 142 10.00 -9.74 -2.43
C ALA A 142 9.95 -10.49 -1.09
N ASP A 143 10.90 -11.39 -0.80
CA ASP A 143 10.94 -12.11 0.49
C ASP A 143 11.26 -11.17 1.65
N TRP A 144 12.18 -10.23 1.43
CA TRP A 144 12.51 -9.21 2.41
C TRP A 144 11.34 -8.24 2.60
N ALA A 145 10.71 -7.75 1.52
CA ALA A 145 9.59 -6.83 1.58
C ALA A 145 8.38 -7.46 2.30
N ASN A 146 8.04 -8.72 1.98
CA ASN A 146 7.01 -9.47 2.69
C ASN A 146 7.32 -9.62 4.19
N THR A 147 8.58 -9.88 4.53
CA THR A 147 9.04 -9.97 5.92
C THR A 147 8.92 -8.62 6.61
N ALA A 148 9.39 -7.55 5.98
CA ALA A 148 9.35 -6.19 6.51
C ALA A 148 7.90 -5.74 6.77
N GLN A 149 7.01 -5.88 5.79
CA GLN A 149 5.58 -5.60 5.94
C GLN A 149 4.98 -6.32 7.15
N SER A 150 5.26 -7.62 7.27
CA SER A 150 4.75 -8.44 8.36
C SER A 150 5.29 -8.01 9.72
N VAL A 151 6.58 -7.66 9.79
CA VAL A 151 7.23 -7.16 11.02
C VAL A 151 6.64 -5.81 11.42
N LEU A 152 6.51 -4.87 10.49
CA LEU A 152 6.05 -3.51 10.76
C LEU A 152 4.57 -3.47 11.16
N LEU A 153 3.70 -4.26 10.52
CA LEU A 153 2.30 -4.39 10.95
C LEU A 153 2.19 -4.99 12.36
N ALA A 154 2.94 -6.06 12.65
CA ALA A 154 2.93 -6.67 13.97
C ALA A 154 3.55 -5.77 15.05
N PHE A 155 4.57 -4.99 14.68
CA PHE A 155 5.18 -3.99 15.54
C PHE A 155 4.19 -2.86 15.87
N GLY A 156 3.53 -2.28 14.87
CA GLY A 156 2.52 -1.24 15.08
C GLY A 156 1.36 -1.71 15.96
N ALA A 157 0.88 -2.94 15.75
CA ALA A 157 -0.14 -3.55 16.61
C ALA A 157 0.34 -3.90 18.03
N SER A 158 1.65 -3.94 18.26
CA SER A 158 2.25 -4.18 19.58
C SER A 158 2.43 -2.88 20.39
N ASP A 159 2.27 -1.71 19.75
CA ASP A 159 2.39 -0.42 20.41
C ASP A 159 1.09 -0.06 21.14
N PRO A 160 1.09 0.11 22.47
CA PRO A 160 -0.10 0.52 23.21
C PRO A 160 -0.62 1.92 22.81
N GLU A 161 0.21 2.78 22.21
CA GLU A 161 -0.21 4.07 21.65
C GLU A 161 -0.70 3.96 20.20
N GLY A 162 -0.33 2.89 19.50
CA GLY A 162 -0.72 2.56 18.12
C GLY A 162 -2.18 2.12 17.96
N GLY A 163 -2.94 2.08 19.06
CA GLY A 163 -4.36 1.81 19.06
C GLY A 163 -4.67 0.33 18.87
N GLU A 164 -4.67 -0.42 19.98
CA GLU A 164 -5.46 -1.65 20.10
C GLU A 164 -6.95 -1.31 19.96
N THR A 165 -7.41 -0.96 18.75
CA THR A 165 -8.83 -1.02 18.46
C THR A 165 -9.11 -2.48 18.17
N ASP A 166 -9.79 -3.17 19.09
CA ASP A 166 -10.39 -4.47 18.79
C ASP A 166 -11.40 -4.25 17.65
N LEU A 167 -10.93 -4.34 16.41
CA LEU A 167 -11.73 -4.14 15.20
C LEU A 167 -12.92 -5.10 15.19
N GLY A 168 -12.76 -6.29 15.76
CA GLY A 168 -13.85 -7.24 15.93
C GLY A 168 -14.92 -6.75 16.91
N ALA A 169 -14.53 -6.10 18.00
CA ALA A 169 -15.48 -5.46 18.93
C ALA A 169 -16.16 -4.23 18.31
N GLU A 170 -15.41 -3.40 17.59
CA GLU A 170 -15.98 -2.22 16.93
C GLU A 170 -16.96 -2.63 15.83
N LYS A 171 -16.61 -3.64 15.02
CA LYS A 171 -17.52 -4.23 14.02
C LYS A 171 -18.82 -4.73 14.67
N ARG A 172 -18.72 -5.53 15.75
CA ARG A 172 -19.88 -6.04 16.48
C ARG A 172 -20.75 -4.92 17.05
N LYS A 173 -20.13 -3.84 17.54
CA LYS A 173 -20.84 -2.66 18.03
C LYS A 173 -21.64 -1.99 16.91
N VAL A 174 -21.01 -1.72 15.77
CA VAL A 174 -21.68 -1.08 14.63
C VAL A 174 -22.76 -1.99 14.02
N GLN A 175 -22.52 -3.31 13.93
CA GLN A 175 -23.54 -4.28 13.52
C GLN A 175 -24.78 -4.20 14.40
N SER A 176 -24.60 -4.19 15.72
CA SER A 176 -25.72 -4.06 16.67
C SER A 176 -26.46 -2.73 16.51
N GLU A 177 -25.75 -1.62 16.27
CA GLU A 177 -26.37 -0.32 16.01
C GLU A 177 -27.24 -0.34 14.75
N ILE A 178 -26.77 -0.95 13.65
CA ILE A 178 -27.54 -1.10 12.40
C ILE A 178 -28.76 -2.00 12.60
N GLU A 179 -28.59 -3.14 13.26
CA GLU A 179 -29.67 -4.11 13.50
C GLU A 179 -30.80 -3.50 14.34
N ASN A 180 -30.45 -2.66 15.32
CA ASN A 180 -31.41 -2.03 16.24
C ASN A 180 -31.94 -0.67 15.77
N ASP A 181 -31.45 -0.11 14.66
CA ASP A 181 -31.95 1.18 14.17
C ASP A 181 -33.37 1.03 13.61
N ALA A 182 -34.35 1.64 14.28
CA ALA A 182 -35.74 1.64 13.86
C ALA A 182 -36.02 2.58 12.67
N ALA A 183 -35.07 3.46 12.31
CA ALA A 183 -35.19 4.37 11.17
C ALA A 183 -34.83 3.69 9.83
N LEU A 184 -34.14 2.55 9.87
CA LEU A 184 -33.78 1.78 8.68
C LEU A 184 -34.82 0.68 8.39
N SER A 185 -35.20 0.56 7.13
CA SER A 185 -35.93 -0.62 6.63
C SER A 185 -35.03 -1.86 6.62
N ASP A 186 -35.63 -3.04 6.50
CA ASP A 186 -34.89 -4.31 6.45
C ASP A 186 -33.88 -4.35 5.29
N ASP A 187 -34.27 -3.82 4.12
CA ASP A 187 -33.38 -3.74 2.94
C ASP A 187 -32.20 -2.79 3.18
N GLU A 188 -32.44 -1.63 3.83
CA GLU A 188 -31.38 -0.67 4.17
C GLU A 188 -30.41 -1.23 5.22
N LYS A 189 -30.92 -1.99 6.21
CA LYS A 189 -30.06 -2.68 7.19
C LYS A 189 -29.18 -3.71 6.51
N GLN A 190 -29.73 -4.52 5.60
CA GLN A 190 -28.95 -5.53 4.90
C GLN A 190 -27.87 -4.90 4.01
N ALA A 191 -28.19 -3.80 3.32
CA ALA A 191 -27.20 -3.05 2.55
C ALA A 191 -26.09 -2.48 3.45
N ALA A 192 -26.47 -1.83 4.56
CA ALA A 192 -25.50 -1.26 5.51
C ALA A 192 -24.60 -2.33 6.15
N LEU A 193 -25.14 -3.50 6.48
CA LEU A 193 -24.34 -4.63 7.00
C LEU A 193 -23.35 -5.17 5.97
N LYS A 194 -23.76 -5.25 4.70
CA LYS A 194 -22.87 -5.66 3.61
C LYS A 194 -21.74 -4.65 3.40
N ASP A 195 -22.06 -3.37 3.38
CA ASP A 195 -21.06 -2.30 3.24
C ASP A 195 -20.12 -2.27 4.45
N LEU A 196 -20.63 -2.55 5.65
CA LEU A 196 -19.83 -2.69 6.86
C LEU A 196 -18.87 -3.88 6.76
N ASP A 197 -19.33 -5.03 6.26
CA ASP A 197 -18.49 -6.20 6.06
C ASP A 197 -17.35 -5.92 5.08
N GLU A 198 -17.62 -5.24 3.97
CA GLU A 198 -16.62 -4.87 2.96
C GLU A 198 -15.58 -3.88 3.53
N GLN A 199 -16.03 -2.87 4.28
CA GLN A 199 -15.14 -1.90 4.94
C GLN A 199 -14.23 -2.58 5.96
N PHE A 200 -14.78 -3.43 6.83
CA PHE A 200 -13.98 -4.12 7.83
C PHE A 200 -13.05 -5.17 7.23
N ALA A 201 -13.44 -5.84 6.13
CA ALA A 201 -12.54 -6.75 5.41
C ALA A 201 -11.31 -6.01 4.86
N ALA A 202 -11.49 -4.78 4.36
CA ALA A 202 -10.37 -3.94 3.94
C ALA A 202 -9.48 -3.56 5.13
N LEU A 203 -10.06 -3.16 6.28
CA LEU A 203 -9.29 -2.83 7.49
C LEU A 203 -8.55 -4.04 8.08
N GLU A 204 -9.17 -5.22 8.08
CA GLU A 204 -8.58 -6.48 8.51
C GLU A 204 -7.34 -6.85 7.69
N SER A 205 -7.28 -6.46 6.41
CA SER A 205 -6.11 -6.71 5.56
C SER A 205 -4.84 -5.97 6.03
N PHE A 206 -5.02 -4.88 6.79
CA PHE A 206 -3.95 -4.11 7.43
C PHE A 206 -3.64 -4.58 8.86
N GLN A 207 -4.32 -5.59 9.39
CA GLN A 207 -3.98 -6.18 10.68
C GLN A 207 -2.91 -7.26 10.51
N PRO A 208 -1.99 -7.42 11.49
CA PRO A 208 -1.05 -8.53 11.46
C PRO A 208 -1.79 -9.88 11.48
N ILE A 209 -1.37 -10.83 10.65
CA ILE A 209 -1.92 -12.19 10.69
C ILE A 209 -1.65 -12.88 12.05
N PRO A 210 -2.47 -13.88 12.45
CA PRO A 210 -2.36 -14.53 13.75
C PRO A 210 -0.95 -15.07 14.07
N GLY A 211 -0.45 -14.77 15.27
CA GLY A 211 0.85 -15.22 15.77
C GLY A 211 2.04 -14.30 15.46
N ASN A 212 1.93 -13.41 14.47
CA ASN A 212 3.04 -12.50 14.12
C ASN A 212 3.38 -11.52 15.26
N VAL A 213 2.37 -11.01 15.96
CA VAL A 213 2.54 -10.15 17.14
C VAL A 213 3.37 -10.85 18.23
N ASP A 214 3.07 -12.12 18.53
CA ASP A 214 3.79 -12.88 19.54
C ASP A 214 5.27 -13.09 19.17
N VAL A 215 5.55 -13.29 17.88
CA VAL A 215 6.92 -13.45 17.37
C VAL A 215 7.70 -12.13 17.42
N VAL A 216 7.05 -11.00 17.14
CA VAL A 216 7.68 -9.66 17.13
C VAL A 216 7.88 -9.09 18.52
N LYS A 217 7.03 -9.44 19.48
CA LYS A 217 7.06 -8.95 20.87
C LYS A 217 8.46 -8.89 21.53
N PRO A 218 9.32 -9.93 21.46
CA PRO A 218 10.66 -9.88 22.07
C PRO A 218 11.65 -8.95 21.33
N TYR A 219 11.31 -8.45 20.15
CA TYR A 219 12.15 -7.60 19.31
C TYR A 219 11.71 -6.13 19.27
N ILE A 220 10.59 -5.77 19.90
CA ILE A 220 9.99 -4.42 19.86
C ILE A 220 11.03 -3.31 20.09
N GLU A 221 11.84 -3.40 21.15
CA GLU A 221 12.83 -2.36 21.47
C GLU A 221 13.93 -2.25 20.40
N LYS A 222 14.30 -3.37 19.77
CA LYS A 222 15.27 -3.36 18.66
C LYS A 222 14.67 -2.76 17.41
N ILE A 223 13.39 -3.03 17.14
CA ILE A 223 12.67 -2.46 16.00
C ILE A 223 12.48 -0.96 16.20
N LYS A 224 12.10 -0.50 17.41
CA LYS A 224 12.04 0.94 17.76
C LYS A 224 13.35 1.66 17.47
N ALA A 225 14.47 1.06 17.87
CA ALA A 225 15.80 1.64 17.64
C ALA A 225 16.15 1.81 16.15
N LEU A 226 15.48 1.11 15.22
CA LEU A 226 15.66 1.33 13.79
C LEU A 226 15.07 2.67 13.31
N PHE A 227 14.08 3.20 14.04
CA PHE A 227 13.32 4.39 13.67
C PHE A 227 13.61 5.62 14.55
N GLY A 228 14.48 5.49 15.56
CA GLY A 228 14.83 6.61 16.43
C GLY A 228 16.01 6.38 17.37
N GLU A 229 17.05 7.20 17.19
CA GLU A 229 17.99 7.68 18.21
C GLU A 229 18.25 9.21 18.10
N ASP A 230 17.38 9.99 17.42
CA ASP A 230 17.61 11.44 17.19
C ASP A 230 16.94 12.38 18.21
N GLU A 231 16.24 11.86 19.23
CA GLU A 231 15.62 12.68 20.30
C GLU A 231 16.45 12.77 21.60
N GLN A 232 17.78 12.73 21.50
CA GLN A 232 18.64 13.20 22.60
C GLN A 232 19.45 14.41 22.16
N THR A 233 18.79 15.57 22.13
CA THR A 233 19.47 16.84 22.40
C THR A 233 19.60 17.01 23.93
N PRO A 234 20.74 16.72 24.55
CA PRO A 234 20.96 17.17 25.92
C PRO A 234 21.04 18.71 25.91
N ASN A 235 20.13 19.35 26.63
CA ASN A 235 20.30 20.73 27.08
C ASN A 235 21.27 20.79 28.27
#